data_AF-A0A6N8TNZ1-F1
#
_entry.id   AF-A0A6N8TNZ1-F1
#
_cell.length_a   1.000
_cell.length_b   1.000
_cell.length_c   1.000
_cell.angle_alpha   90.00
_cell.angle_beta   90.00
_cell.angle_gamma   90.00
#
_symmetry.space_group_name_H-M   'P 1'
#
loop_
_entity.id
_entity.type
_entity.pdbx_description
1 polymer ?
#
loop_
_entity_poly.entity_id
_entity_poly.type
_entity_poly.pdbx_seq_one_letter_code
_entity_poly.pdbx_strand_id
1 'polypeptide(L)' 'MSRTLTPVRERVAAQRERVRAAGRTHLYTDLPNELIVAIDRLKEERGVSSRAPIIEEAVRLLIAKQQGT' A
#
# COMPACT_ATOMS: atom_id res chain seq x y z
N MET A 1 10.05 30.52 19.99
CA MET A 1 10.51 29.12 19.95
C MET A 1 10.44 28.64 18.52
N SER A 2 11.60 28.43 17.87
CA SER A 2 11.67 27.97 16.49
C SER A 2 11.31 26.48 16.45
N ARG A 3 10.28 26.12 15.67
CA ARG A 3 9.87 24.73 15.45
C ARG A 3 10.95 24.09 14.58
N THR A 4 11.91 23.39 15.18
CA THR A 4 12.95 22.66 14.43
C THR A 4 12.24 21.66 13.53
N LEU A 5 12.20 21.95 12.23
CA LEU A 5 11.58 21.08 11.24
C LEU A 5 12.46 19.83 11.14
N THR A 6 12.00 18.72 11.73
CA THR A 6 12.61 17.41 11.53
C THR A 6 12.82 17.19 10.03
N PRO A 7 14.06 16.96 9.57
CA PRO A 7 14.35 16.74 8.17
C PRO A 7 13.42 15.67 7.58
N VAL A 8 12.94 15.87 6.35
CA VAL A 8 12.01 14.94 5.66
C VAL A 8 12.53 13.51 5.70
N ARG A 9 13.86 13.32 5.58
CA ARG A 9 14.53 12.02 5.64
C ARG A 9 14.28 11.29 6.95
N GLU A 10 14.41 11.97 8.09
CA GLU A 10 14.17 11.40 9.41
C GLU A 10 12.70 11.03 9.62
N ARG A 11 11.78 11.85 9.12
CA ARG A 11 10.34 11.56 9.15
C ARG A 11 9.99 10.30 8.34
N VAL A 12 10.54 10.18 7.13
CA VAL A 12 10.35 9.00 6.27
C VAL A 12 10.97 7.76 6.91
N ALA A 13 12.16 7.87 7.51
CA ALA A 13 12.80 6.77 8.21
C ALA A 13 11.96 6.28 9.40
N ALA A 14 11.48 7.20 10.24
CA ALA A 14 10.61 6.86 11.37
C ALA A 14 9.29 6.23 10.92
N GLN A 15 8.69 6.70 9.82
CA GLN A 15 7.50 6.08 9.24
C GLN A 15 7.78 4.64 8.79
N ARG A 16 8.87 4.42 8.05
CA ARG A 16 9.24 3.09 7.54
C ARG A 16 9.50 2.11 8.67
N GLU A 17 10.14 2.57 9.74
CA GLU A 17 10.39 1.72 10.91
C GLU A 17 9.08 1.34 11.61
N ARG A 18 8.14 2.28 11.78
CA ARG A 18 6.80 1.96 12.32
C ARG A 18 6.06 0.95 11.46
N VAL A 19 6.13 1.08 10.13
CA VAL A 19 5.50 0.15 9.19
C VAL A 19 6.12 -1.25 9.31
N ARG A 20 7.45 -1.33 9.40
CA ARG A 20 8.18 -2.59 9.60
C ARG A 20 7.86 -3.24 10.94
N ALA A 21 7.84 -2.47 12.02
CA ALA A 21 7.47 -2.94 13.36
C ALA A 21 6.04 -3.51 13.41
N ALA A 22 5.15 -3.01 12.56
CA ALA A 22 3.80 -3.56 12.36
C ALA A 22 3.75 -4.80 11.45
N GLY A 23 4.90 -5.38 11.08
CA GLY A 23 4.99 -6.55 10.19
C GLY A 23 4.63 -6.24 8.73
N ARG A 24 4.64 -4.96 8.33
CA ARG A 24 4.29 -4.52 6.98
C ARG A 24 5.53 -3.95 6.28
N THR A 25 5.51 -3.97 4.95
CA THR A 25 6.50 -3.25 4.14
C THR A 25 5.80 -2.51 3.01
N HIS A 26 6.45 -1.49 2.46
CA HIS A 26 5.94 -0.79 1.29
C HIS A 26 6.35 -1.54 0.02
N LEU A 27 5.37 -1.79 -0.84
CA LEU A 27 5.58 -2.23 -2.21
C LEU A 27 5.46 -1.02 -3.12
N TYR A 28 6.49 -0.77 -3.92
CA TYR A 28 6.46 0.21 -5.01
C TYR A 28 6.57 -0.54 -6.33
N THR A 29 5.64 -0.31 -7.23
CA THR A 29 5.64 -0.86 -8.58
C THR A 29 4.83 0.04 -9.49
N ASP A 30 5.25 0.16 -10.74
CA ASP A 30 4.47 0.81 -11.78
C ASP A 30 3.40 -0.15 -12.29
N LEU A 31 2.22 0.36 -12.62
CA LEU A 31 1.09 -0.42 -13.13
C LEU A 31 0.42 0.34 -14.30
N PRO A 32 -0.22 -0.37 -15.25
CA PRO A 32 -0.99 0.28 -16.31
C PRO A 32 -2.07 1.22 -15.73
N ASN A 33 -2.26 2.38 -16.37
CA ASN A 33 -3.24 3.38 -15.93
C ASN A 33 -4.66 2.82 -15.89
N GLU A 34 -5.03 2.00 -16.87
CA GLU A 34 -6.33 1.33 -16.92
C GLU A 34 -6.58 0.44 -15.68
N LEU A 35 -5.55 -0.24 -15.19
CA LEU A 35 -5.63 -1.07 -14.00
C LEU A 35 -5.77 -0.20 -12.74
N ILE A 36 -5.06 0.93 -12.68
CA ILE A 36 -5.24 1.90 -11.59
C ILE A 36 -6.68 2.42 -11.55
N VAL A 37 -7.26 2.77 -12.69
CA VAL A 37 -8.65 3.22 -12.79
C VAL A 37 -9.63 2.14 -12.32
N ALA A 38 -9.41 0.89 -12.70
CA ALA A 38 -10.24 -0.22 -12.25
C ALA A 38 -10.17 -0.41 -10.72
N ILE A 39 -8.98 -0.31 -10.13
CA ILE A 39 -8.79 -0.40 -8.68
C ILE A 39 -9.49 0.78 -7.96
N ASP A 40 -9.44 1.98 -8.53
CA ASP A 40 -10.13 3.14 -7.96
C ASP A 40 -11.65 2.99 -7.94
N ARG A 41 -12.24 2.47 -9.02
CA ARG A 41 -13.69 2.16 -9.06
C ARG A 41 -14.06 1.14 -7.99
N LEU A 42 -13.29 0.05 -7.87
CA LEU A 42 -13.51 -0.96 -6.83
C LEU A 42 -13.38 -0.37 -5.41
N LYS A 43 -12.45 0.57 -5.20
CA LYS A 43 -12.25 1.27 -3.92
C LYS A 43 -13.48 2.10 -3.57
N GLU A 44 -14.04 2.83 -4.53
CA GLU A 44 -15.26 3.63 -4.36
C GLU A 44 -16.48 2.75 -4.09
N GLU A 45 -16.69 1.71 -4.90
CA GLU A 45 -17.80 0.76 -4.75
C GLU A 45 -17.78 0.05 -3.39
N ARG A 46 -16.59 -0.30 -2.88
CA ARG A 46 -16.42 -0.97 -1.58
C ARG A 46 -16.36 0.00 -0.40
N GLY A 47 -16.35 1.31 -0.64
CA GLY A 47 -16.26 2.33 0.42
C GLY A 47 -14.99 2.26 1.27
N VAL A 48 -13.88 1.74 0.73
CA VAL A 48 -12.63 1.58 1.48
C VAL A 48 -11.71 2.79 1.34
N SER A 49 -10.98 3.13 2.40
CA SER A 49 -10.18 4.36 2.47
C SER A 49 -8.88 4.33 1.65
N SER A 50 -8.46 3.17 1.15
CA SER A 50 -7.24 3.03 0.35
C SER A 50 -7.34 1.85 -0.61
N ARG A 51 -6.45 1.84 -1.61
CA ARG A 51 -6.31 0.72 -2.57
C ARG A 51 -5.68 -0.53 -1.94
N ALA A 52 -5.03 -0.40 -0.78
CA ALA A 52 -4.20 -1.45 -0.19
C ALA A 52 -4.97 -2.76 0.10
N PRO A 53 -6.19 -2.75 0.69
CA PRO A 53 -6.95 -3.97 0.92
C PRO A 53 -7.30 -4.72 -0.38
N ILE A 54 -7.62 -3.99 -1.45
CA ILE A 54 -7.97 -4.56 -2.76
C ILE A 54 -6.73 -5.22 -3.39
N ILE A 55 -5.58 -4.54 -3.35
CA ILE A 55 -4.33 -5.08 -3.87
C ILE A 55 -3.89 -6.31 -3.05
N GLU A 56 -4.00 -6.26 -1.73
CA GLU A 56 -3.67 -7.37 -0.85
C GLU A 56 -4.54 -8.61 -1.15
N GLU A 57 -5.85 -8.43 -1.28
CA GLU A 57 -6.78 -9.50 -1.66
C GLU A 57 -6.42 -10.11 -3.02
N ALA A 58 -6.19 -9.28 -4.03
CA ALA A 58 -5.83 -9.74 -5.38
C ALA A 58 -4.54 -10.57 -5.39
N VAL A 59 -3.50 -10.13 -4.67
CA VAL A 59 -2.22 -10.86 -4.56
C VAL A 59 -2.40 -12.19 -3.83
N ARG A 60 -3.18 -12.20 -2.73
CA ARG A 60 -3.48 -13.44 -1.99
C ARG A 60 -4.22 -14.45 -2.86
N LEU A 61 -5.24 -14.00 -3.61
CA LEU A 61 -5.99 -14.87 -4.52
C LEU A 61 -5.10 -15.44 -5.63
N LEU A 62 -4.19 -14.64 -6.19
CA LEU A 62 -3.23 -15.10 -7.20
C LEU A 62 -2.30 -16.20 -6.65
N ILE A 63 -1.73 -15.99 -5.45
CA ILE A 63 -0.85 -16.96 -4.80
C ILE A 63 -1.62 -18.24 -4.47
N ALA A 64 -2.82 -18.11 -3.90
CA ALA A 64 -3.66 -19.27 -3.56
C ALA A 64 -3.98 -20.11 -4.81
N LYS A 65 -4.29 -19.45 -5.95
CA LYS A 65 -4.51 -20.12 -7.23
C LYS A 65 -3.28 -20.90 -7.70
N GLN A 66 -2.08 -20.35 -7.51
CA GLN A 66 -0.82 -21.00 -7.89
C GLN A 66 -0.42 -22.16 -6.96
N GLN A 67 -0.84 -22.13 -5.70
CA GLN A 67 -0.53 -23.18 -4.72
C GLN A 67 -1.54 -24.34 -4.75
N GLY A 68 -2.74 -24.13 -5.30
CA GLY A 68 -3.80 -25.12 -5.45
C GLY A 68 -3.88 -25.79 -6.83
N THR A 69 -2.82 -25.71 -7.64
CA THR A 69 -2.62 -26.44 -8.90
C THR A 69 -1.35 -27.26 -8.78
#